data_AF-A0A2L2YQ47-F1
#
_entry.id   AF-A0A2L2YQ47-F1
#
_cell.length_a   1.000
_cell.length_b   1.000
_cell.length_c   1.000
_cell.angle_alpha   90.00
_cell.angle_beta   90.00
_cell.angle_gamma   90.00
#
_symmetry.space_group_name_H-M   'P 1'
#
loop_
_entity.id
_entity.type
_entity.pdbx_description
1 polymer ?
#
loop_
_entity_poly.entity_id
_entity_poly.type
_entity_poly.pdbx_seq_one_letter_code
_entity_poly.pdbx_strand_id
1 'polypeptide(L)'
;IKLPEIPLPKFSGKCEEWSTFKLQFNNVITSNNQLTKAQKLHYLNSALIVESHVKSILDIEKLTHESAKDLRNLIVCVKKNIRALKILEYNRNDLSDIFVLNIVLQKLDRETRRQYELNISSNDVPKLDDLFSFLEKRAQILENVSKTTPLRFKFCLERNPKTKTFLINKNVTQSCILCKMNHPIFKCDSLLKLNSLQSSELVSKHKLCLYCLSSQHKLLNCKSKHLCNICHSKHNTLLHKERETINKSAVLA
;
A
#
# COMPACT_ATOMS: atom_id res chain seq x y z
N ILE A 1 -35.49 30.52 -10.52
CA ILE A 1 -36.19 30.36 -11.82
C ILE A 1 -35.75 29.02 -12.37
N LYS A 2 -36.65 28.03 -12.42
CA LYS A 2 -36.34 26.73 -13.02
C LYS A 2 -36.25 26.91 -14.54
N LEU A 3 -35.12 26.51 -15.12
CA LEU A 3 -34.92 26.55 -16.56
C LEU A 3 -35.64 25.36 -17.23
N PRO A 4 -36.05 25.49 -18.49
CA PRO A 4 -36.66 24.38 -19.22
C PRO A 4 -35.67 23.21 -19.35
N GLU A 5 -36.12 21.99 -19.07
CA GLU A 5 -35.32 20.77 -19.28
C GLU A 5 -35.14 20.53 -20.79
N ILE A 6 -33.98 20.91 -21.30
CA ILE A 6 -33.59 20.68 -22.69
C ILE A 6 -32.64 19.47 -22.70
N PRO A 7 -32.90 18.40 -23.47
CA PRO A 7 -31.99 17.26 -23.55
C PRO A 7 -30.66 17.70 -24.17
N LEU A 8 -29.62 17.78 -23.34
CA LEU A 8 -28.30 18.23 -23.76
C LEU A 8 -27.56 17.13 -24.53
N PRO A 9 -26.84 17.48 -25.61
CA PRO A 9 -25.93 16.54 -26.25
C PRO A 9 -24.80 16.16 -25.30
N LYS A 10 -24.38 14.90 -25.35
CA LYS A 10 -23.29 14.37 -24.54
C LYS A 10 -21.98 14.55 -25.31
N PHE A 11 -21.01 15.22 -24.73
CA PHE A 11 -19.63 15.15 -25.19
C PHE A 11 -18.95 13.98 -24.47
N SER A 12 -17.98 13.32 -25.10
CA SER A 12 -17.14 12.30 -24.45
C SER A 12 -15.68 12.75 -24.38
N GLY A 13 -15.40 14.05 -24.45
CA GLY A 13 -14.04 14.60 -24.30
C GLY A 13 -13.06 14.24 -25.42
N LYS A 14 -13.45 13.40 -26.39
CA LYS A 14 -12.63 13.03 -27.55
C LYS A 14 -12.65 14.14 -28.60
N CYS A 15 -11.48 14.49 -29.13
CA CYS A 15 -11.35 15.53 -30.15
C CYS A 15 -12.15 15.22 -31.43
N GLU A 16 -12.25 13.95 -31.80
CA GLU A 16 -12.97 13.47 -33.00
C GLU A 16 -14.48 13.76 -32.94
N GLU A 17 -15.05 13.76 -31.73
CA GLU A 17 -16.49 13.95 -31.51
C GLU A 17 -16.88 15.43 -31.36
N TRP A 18 -15.89 16.33 -31.31
CA TRP A 18 -16.10 17.75 -31.06
C TRP A 18 -16.95 18.43 -32.13
N SER A 19 -16.73 18.10 -33.40
CA SER A 19 -17.49 18.64 -34.53
C SER A 19 -18.97 18.26 -34.45
N THR A 20 -19.26 17.00 -34.17
CA THR A 20 -20.62 16.47 -34.00
C THR A 20 -21.30 17.04 -32.76
N PHE A 21 -20.61 17.08 -31.62
CA PHE A 21 -21.13 17.68 -30.39
C PHE A 21 -21.43 19.17 -30.59
N LYS A 22 -20.50 19.93 -31.19
CA LYS A 22 -20.67 21.36 -31.46
C LYS A 22 -21.87 21.62 -32.36
N LEU A 23 -22.09 20.80 -33.38
CA LEU A 23 -23.27 20.90 -34.26
C LEU A 23 -24.57 20.62 -33.50
N GLN A 24 -24.63 19.53 -32.73
CA GLN A 24 -25.82 19.19 -31.93
C GLN A 24 -26.11 20.24 -30.86
N PHE A 25 -25.08 20.71 -30.16
CA PHE A 25 -25.21 21.75 -29.13
C PHE A 25 -25.65 23.08 -29.75
N ASN A 26 -25.11 23.43 -30.92
CA ASN A 26 -25.53 24.63 -31.63
C ASN A 26 -26.99 24.57 -32.06
N ASN A 27 -27.43 23.44 -32.61
CA ASN A 27 -28.81 23.27 -33.06
C ASN A 27 -29.82 23.34 -31.91
N VAL A 28 -29.47 22.81 -30.74
CA VAL A 28 -30.37 22.70 -29.58
C VAL A 28 -30.32 23.94 -28.67
N ILE A 29 -29.14 24.49 -28.42
CA ILE A 29 -28.92 25.55 -27.42
C ILE A 29 -28.53 26.88 -28.07
N THR A 30 -27.56 26.89 -29.00
CA THR A 30 -27.07 28.16 -29.58
C THR A 30 -28.10 28.82 -30.50
N SER A 31 -28.88 28.03 -31.24
CA SER A 31 -29.97 28.48 -32.13
C SER A 31 -31.26 28.83 -31.40
N ASN A 32 -31.36 28.52 -30.09
CA ASN A 32 -32.55 28.85 -29.31
C ASN A 32 -32.54 30.34 -28.92
N ASN A 33 -33.43 31.13 -29.51
CA ASN A 33 -33.54 32.57 -29.26
C ASN A 33 -34.22 32.90 -27.92
N GLN A 34 -34.86 31.92 -27.27
CA GLN A 34 -35.45 32.10 -25.93
C GLN A 34 -34.41 32.00 -24.81
N LEU A 35 -33.21 31.50 -25.11
CA LEU A 35 -32.12 31.40 -24.15
C LEU A 35 -31.21 32.62 -24.22
N THR A 36 -30.93 33.21 -23.07
CA THR A 36 -29.92 34.26 -22.95
C THR A 36 -28.52 33.70 -23.15
N LYS A 37 -27.54 34.56 -23.49
CA LYS A 37 -26.13 34.16 -23.63
C LYS A 37 -25.60 33.49 -22.35
N ALA A 38 -26.02 33.96 -21.17
CA ALA A 38 -25.65 33.37 -19.88
C ALA A 38 -26.23 31.95 -19.70
N GLN A 39 -27.48 31.71 -20.08
CA GLN A 39 -28.10 30.38 -20.04
C GLN A 39 -27.43 29.41 -21.02
N LYS A 40 -27.09 29.88 -22.24
CA LYS A 40 -26.35 29.08 -23.22
C LYS A 40 -24.98 28.65 -22.69
N LEU A 41 -24.24 29.57 -22.06
CA LEU A 41 -22.96 29.29 -21.41
C LEU A 41 -23.11 28.31 -20.24
N HIS A 42 -24.17 28.46 -19.44
CA HIS A 42 -24.48 27.53 -18.36
C HIS A 42 -24.71 26.10 -18.87
N TYR A 43 -25.48 25.93 -19.95
CA TYR A 43 -25.71 24.61 -20.57
C TYR A 43 -24.43 23.99 -21.14
N LEU A 44 -23.57 24.79 -21.77
CA LEU A 44 -22.30 24.31 -22.32
C LEU A 44 -21.36 23.86 -21.20
N ASN A 45 -21.20 24.69 -20.17
CA ASN A 45 -20.39 24.37 -19.01
C ASN A 45 -20.93 23.13 -18.28
N SER A 46 -22.24 23.02 -18.12
CA SER A 46 -22.86 21.85 -17.50
C SER A 46 -22.56 20.57 -18.27
N ALA A 47 -22.68 20.58 -19.61
CA ALA A 47 -22.41 19.40 -20.43
C ALA A 47 -20.94 18.94 -20.35
N LEU A 48 -19.99 19.87 -20.39
CA LEU A 48 -18.56 19.56 -20.37
C LEU A 48 -18.06 19.17 -18.97
N ILE A 49 -18.59 19.80 -17.91
CA ILE A 49 -18.17 19.57 -16.53
C ILE A 49 -18.74 18.26 -15.98
N VAL A 50 -20.00 17.91 -16.32
CA VAL A 50 -20.63 16.63 -15.90
C VAL A 50 -19.80 15.45 -16.40
N GLU A 51 -19.44 15.46 -17.68
CA GLU A 51 -18.69 14.38 -18.29
C GLU A 51 -17.32 14.19 -17.62
N SER A 52 -16.62 15.30 -17.35
CA SER A 52 -15.34 15.29 -16.62
C SER A 52 -15.49 14.66 -15.23
N HIS A 53 -16.56 14.98 -14.49
CA HIS A 53 -16.80 14.39 -13.17
C HIS A 53 -17.13 12.90 -13.23
N VAL A 54 -17.94 12.49 -14.21
CA VAL A 54 -18.30 11.07 -14.41
C VAL A 54 -17.07 10.26 -14.78
N LYS A 55 -16.26 10.72 -15.74
CA LYS A 55 -15.00 10.07 -16.10
C LYS A 55 -14.02 9.98 -14.93
N SER A 56 -13.91 11.04 -14.14
CA SER A 56 -13.08 11.04 -12.94
C SER A 56 -13.48 9.96 -11.92
N ILE A 57 -14.74 9.50 -11.93
CA ILE A 57 -15.22 8.37 -11.11
C ILE A 57 -14.93 7.02 -11.79
N LEU A 58 -15.17 6.92 -13.10
CA LEU A 58 -15.01 5.67 -13.86
C LEU A 58 -13.53 5.27 -14.04
N ASP A 59 -12.66 6.25 -14.25
CA ASP A 59 -11.25 6.06 -14.59
C ASP A 59 -10.34 5.95 -13.35
N ILE A 60 -10.92 5.88 -12.15
CA ILE A 60 -10.14 5.67 -10.92
C ILE A 60 -9.31 4.39 -11.06
N GLU A 61 -8.02 4.46 -10.73
CA GLU A 61 -7.15 3.28 -10.76
C GLU A 61 -7.58 2.25 -9.72
N LYS A 62 -7.50 0.98 -10.11
CA LYS A 62 -7.80 -0.13 -9.20
C LYS A 62 -6.70 -0.25 -8.14
N LEU A 63 -7.10 -0.32 -6.88
CA LEU A 63 -6.20 -0.54 -5.76
C LEU A 63 -5.61 -1.95 -5.83
N THR A 64 -4.27 -2.03 -5.79
CA THR A 64 -3.54 -3.30 -5.88
C THR A 64 -3.22 -3.90 -4.51
N HIS A 65 -3.13 -3.06 -3.48
CA HIS A 65 -2.78 -3.45 -2.12
C HIS A 65 -3.51 -2.58 -1.10
N GLU A 66 -3.58 -3.06 0.14
CA GLU A 66 -4.20 -2.32 1.25
C GLU A 66 -3.38 -1.06 1.57
N SER A 67 -4.02 0.10 1.47
CA SER A 67 -3.40 1.38 1.77
C SER A 67 -4.44 2.34 2.32
N ALA A 68 -4.24 2.82 3.54
CA ALA A 68 -5.13 3.79 4.16
C ALA A 68 -5.23 5.08 3.34
N LYS A 69 -4.09 5.55 2.81
CA LYS A 69 -4.01 6.75 1.98
C LYS A 69 -4.85 6.59 0.72
N ASP A 70 -4.69 5.46 0.02
CA ASP A 70 -5.36 5.27 -1.26
C ASP A 70 -6.86 5.01 -1.10
N LEU A 71 -7.28 4.33 -0.03
CA LEU A 71 -8.68 4.22 0.34
C LEU A 71 -9.31 5.59 0.65
N ARG A 72 -8.64 6.45 1.42
CA ARG A 72 -9.13 7.83 1.66
C ARG A 72 -9.21 8.63 0.36
N ASN A 73 -8.19 8.54 -0.49
CA ASN A 73 -8.16 9.24 -1.77
C ASN A 73 -9.32 8.80 -2.69
N LEU A 74 -9.61 7.49 -2.74
CA LEU A 74 -10.76 6.93 -3.46
C LEU A 74 -12.07 7.56 -2.98
N ILE A 75 -12.32 7.55 -1.66
CA ILE A 75 -13.52 8.10 -1.05
C ILE A 75 -13.64 9.60 -1.34
N VAL A 76 -12.55 10.35 -1.16
CA VAL A 76 -12.52 11.80 -1.40
C VAL A 76 -12.81 12.11 -2.86
N CYS A 77 -12.20 11.38 -3.80
CA CYS A 77 -12.42 11.56 -5.23
C CYS A 77 -13.88 11.34 -5.60
N VAL A 78 -14.47 10.21 -5.20
CA VAL A 78 -15.87 9.89 -5.52
C VAL A 78 -16.82 10.88 -4.87
N LYS A 79 -16.67 11.17 -3.57
CA LYS A 79 -17.53 12.15 -2.86
C LYS A 79 -17.42 13.55 -3.46
N LYS A 80 -16.23 14.00 -3.88
CA LYS A 80 -16.03 15.31 -4.53
C LYS A 80 -16.81 15.39 -5.85
N ASN A 81 -16.67 14.38 -6.70
CA ASN A 81 -17.34 14.37 -8.00
C ASN A 81 -18.87 14.27 -7.85
N ILE A 82 -19.38 13.47 -6.91
CA ILE A 82 -20.82 13.41 -6.61
C ILE A 82 -21.34 14.76 -6.12
N ARG A 83 -20.60 15.45 -5.23
CA ARG A 83 -20.98 16.80 -4.76
C ARG A 83 -21.03 17.81 -5.90
N ALA A 84 -20.07 17.76 -6.82
CA ALA A 84 -20.06 18.63 -7.98
C ALA A 84 -21.26 18.37 -8.91
N LEU A 85 -21.59 17.09 -9.15
CA LEU A 85 -22.79 16.72 -9.91
C LEU A 85 -24.08 17.18 -9.22
N LYS A 86 -24.15 17.10 -7.89
CA LYS A 86 -25.28 17.63 -7.11
C LYS A 86 -25.44 19.15 -7.25
N ILE A 87 -24.34 19.91 -7.31
CA ILE A 87 -24.37 21.36 -7.54
C ILE A 87 -24.94 21.68 -8.93
N LEU A 88 -24.69 20.80 -9.91
CA LEU A 88 -25.24 20.88 -11.27
C LEU A 88 -26.67 20.31 -11.37
N GLU A 89 -27.37 20.19 -10.23
CA GLU A 89 -28.75 19.69 -10.11
C GLU A 89 -28.96 18.20 -10.44
N TYR A 90 -27.89 17.42 -10.62
CA TYR A 90 -27.98 15.96 -10.75
C TYR A 90 -28.03 15.31 -9.36
N ASN A 91 -29.26 15.07 -8.89
CA ASN A 91 -29.49 14.47 -7.58
C ASN A 91 -29.22 12.96 -7.58
N ARG A 92 -28.68 12.49 -6.45
CA ARG A 92 -28.48 11.08 -6.15
C ARG A 92 -29.83 10.37 -5.96
N ASN A 93 -29.97 9.19 -6.56
CA ASN A 93 -31.10 8.26 -6.42
C ASN A 93 -30.61 6.81 -6.24
N ASP A 94 -31.53 5.88 -5.97
CA ASP A 94 -31.19 4.47 -5.68
C ASP A 94 -30.41 3.80 -6.83
N LEU A 95 -30.76 4.11 -8.07
CA LEU A 95 -30.06 3.58 -9.25
C LEU A 95 -28.63 4.11 -9.33
N SER A 96 -28.42 5.42 -9.15
CA SER A 96 -27.10 6.03 -9.11
C SER A 96 -26.25 5.47 -7.96
N ASP A 97 -26.87 5.14 -6.82
CA ASP A 97 -26.19 4.52 -5.69
C ASP A 97 -25.67 3.14 -6.03
N ILE A 98 -26.51 2.31 -6.66
CA ILE A 98 -26.12 0.96 -7.10
C ILE A 98 -24.98 1.04 -8.11
N PHE A 99 -25.01 1.97 -9.06
CA PHE A 99 -23.94 2.14 -10.03
C PHE A 99 -22.62 2.55 -9.37
N VAL A 100 -22.66 3.61 -8.54
CA VAL A 100 -21.45 4.10 -7.86
C VAL A 100 -20.91 3.04 -6.90
N LEU A 101 -21.78 2.35 -6.16
CA LEU A 101 -21.41 1.26 -5.26
C LEU A 101 -20.61 0.19 -6.02
N ASN A 102 -21.16 -0.31 -7.13
CA ASN A 102 -20.50 -1.32 -7.94
C ASN A 102 -19.18 -0.83 -8.56
N ILE A 103 -19.13 0.43 -9.02
CA ILE A 103 -17.88 1.02 -9.52
C ILE A 103 -16.83 1.01 -8.41
N VAL A 104 -17.15 1.52 -7.22
CA VAL A 104 -16.21 1.58 -6.09
C VAL A 104 -15.74 0.17 -5.72
N LEU A 105 -16.64 -0.82 -5.62
CA LEU A 105 -16.30 -2.21 -5.33
C LEU A 105 -15.33 -2.84 -6.33
N GLN A 106 -15.40 -2.45 -7.61
CA GLN A 106 -14.45 -2.92 -8.63
C GLN A 106 -13.07 -2.26 -8.50
N LYS A 107 -12.99 -1.06 -7.92
CA LYS A 107 -11.74 -0.35 -7.68
C LYS A 107 -11.03 -0.77 -6.40
N LEU A 108 -11.71 -1.45 -5.47
CA LEU A 108 -11.09 -1.93 -4.23
C LEU A 108 -10.11 -3.10 -4.47
N ASP A 109 -9.12 -3.20 -3.59
CA ASP A 109 -8.23 -4.35 -3.52
C ASP A 109 -8.97 -5.59 -2.99
N ARG A 110 -8.40 -6.77 -3.24
CA ARG A 110 -9.04 -8.06 -2.92
C ARG A 110 -9.35 -8.21 -1.44
N GLU A 111 -8.46 -7.77 -0.55
CA GLU A 111 -8.64 -8.00 0.88
C GLU A 111 -9.64 -6.99 1.45
N THR A 112 -9.59 -5.72 1.04
CA THR A 112 -10.61 -4.75 1.45
C THR A 112 -12.01 -5.13 0.99
N ARG A 113 -12.16 -5.63 -0.24
CA ARG A 113 -13.44 -6.13 -0.72
C ARG A 113 -13.93 -7.33 0.09
N ARG A 114 -13.06 -8.28 0.40
CA ARG A 114 -13.40 -9.43 1.24
C ARG A 114 -13.89 -9.01 2.62
N GLN A 115 -13.21 -8.05 3.25
CA GLN A 115 -13.60 -7.55 4.58
C GLN A 115 -14.93 -6.80 4.54
N TYR A 116 -15.25 -6.13 3.43
CA TYR A 116 -16.56 -5.52 3.22
C TYR A 116 -17.66 -6.59 3.12
N GLU A 117 -17.45 -7.61 2.29
CA GLU A 117 -18.41 -8.72 2.10
C GLU A 117 -18.65 -9.50 3.41
N LEU A 118 -17.65 -9.62 4.28
CA LEU A 118 -17.79 -10.22 5.61
C LEU A 118 -18.57 -9.35 6.61
N ASN A 119 -18.57 -8.03 6.43
CA ASN A 119 -19.24 -7.08 7.31
C ASN A 119 -20.72 -6.88 6.94
N ILE A 120 -21.11 -7.21 5.71
CA ILE A 120 -22.50 -7.11 5.28
C ILE A 120 -23.31 -8.29 5.86
N SER A 121 -24.36 -7.99 6.62
CA SER A 121 -25.37 -8.96 7.03
C SER A 121 -26.12 -9.50 5.81
N SER A 122 -26.39 -10.80 5.77
CA SER A 122 -26.84 -11.53 4.58
C SER A 122 -28.18 -11.10 3.95
N ASN A 123 -28.95 -10.22 4.60
CA ASN A 123 -30.36 -9.97 4.23
C ASN A 123 -30.69 -8.53 3.78
N ASP A 124 -29.76 -7.57 3.90
CA ASP A 124 -30.05 -6.17 3.57
C ASP A 124 -29.31 -5.70 2.30
N VAL A 125 -29.98 -4.88 1.49
CA VAL A 125 -29.36 -4.23 0.32
C VAL A 125 -28.34 -3.19 0.82
N PRO A 126 -27.03 -3.35 0.51
CA PRO A 126 -26.01 -2.45 1.02
C PRO A 126 -26.14 -1.05 0.39
N LYS A 127 -26.14 -0.02 1.23
CA LYS A 127 -26.20 1.38 0.76
C LYS A 127 -24.80 1.90 0.44
N LEU A 128 -24.74 2.85 -0.50
CA LEU A 128 -23.49 3.52 -0.87
C LEU A 128 -22.83 4.22 0.32
N ASP A 129 -23.62 4.83 1.20
CA ASP A 129 -23.11 5.50 2.40
C ASP A 129 -22.51 4.51 3.41
N ASP A 130 -23.07 3.31 3.51
CA ASP A 130 -22.55 2.25 4.39
C ASP A 130 -21.18 1.77 3.88
N LEU A 131 -21.01 1.65 2.55
CA LEU A 131 -19.72 1.38 1.94
C LEU A 131 -18.70 2.47 2.28
N PHE A 132 -19.03 3.76 2.10
CA PHE A 132 -18.10 4.83 2.44
C PHE A 132 -17.72 4.82 3.93
N SER A 133 -18.70 4.58 4.80
CA SER A 133 -18.50 4.49 6.25
C SER A 133 -17.58 3.33 6.62
N PHE A 134 -17.75 2.18 5.97
CA PHE A 134 -16.86 1.04 6.12
C PHE A 134 -15.44 1.35 5.66
N LEU A 135 -15.28 1.95 4.48
CA LEU A 135 -13.96 2.26 3.92
C LEU A 135 -13.21 3.29 4.77
N GLU A 136 -13.91 4.28 5.34
CA GLU A 136 -13.33 5.24 6.30
C GLU A 136 -12.85 4.53 7.58
N LYS A 137 -13.69 3.66 8.17
CA LYS A 137 -13.32 2.85 9.33
C LYS A 137 -12.09 1.98 9.03
N ARG A 138 -12.06 1.34 7.85
CA ARG A 138 -10.95 0.48 7.45
C ARG A 138 -9.66 1.25 7.21
N ALA A 139 -9.71 2.42 6.57
CA ALA A 139 -8.56 3.30 6.42
C ALA A 139 -8.02 3.75 7.79
N GLN A 140 -8.91 4.07 8.73
CA GLN A 140 -8.53 4.41 10.10
C GLN A 140 -7.87 3.23 10.83
N ILE A 141 -8.39 2.01 10.66
CA ILE A 141 -7.79 0.79 11.23
C ILE A 141 -6.39 0.58 10.65
N LEU A 142 -6.21 0.67 9.34
CA LEU A 142 -4.89 0.51 8.70
C LEU A 142 -3.87 1.53 9.21
N GLU A 143 -4.29 2.78 9.41
CA GLU A 143 -3.44 3.79 10.05
C GLU A 143 -3.11 3.46 11.50
N ASN A 144 -4.10 3.05 12.29
CA ASN A 144 -3.88 2.70 13.68
C ASN A 144 -2.95 1.47 13.80
N VAL A 145 -3.15 0.46 12.95
CA VAL A 145 -2.30 -0.74 12.86
C VAL A 145 -0.88 -0.37 12.41
N SER A 146 -0.71 0.60 11.52
CA SER A 146 0.61 1.09 11.11
C SER A 146 1.32 1.92 12.20
N LYS A 147 0.56 2.65 13.02
CA LYS A 147 1.03 3.46 14.15
C LYS A 147 1.33 2.61 15.38
N THR A 148 0.58 1.53 15.58
CA THR A 148 1.05 0.39 16.36
C THR A 148 2.12 -0.28 15.54
N THR A 149 3.32 0.29 15.52
CA THR A 149 4.50 -0.58 15.47
C THR A 149 4.19 -1.73 16.41
N PRO A 150 4.29 -2.99 15.97
CA PRO A 150 4.24 -4.06 16.94
C PRO A 150 5.38 -3.73 17.90
N LEU A 151 5.04 -3.39 19.15
CA LEU A 151 5.78 -4.01 20.24
C LEU A 151 5.83 -5.47 19.82
N ARG A 152 7.03 -5.94 19.46
CA ARG A 152 7.27 -7.33 19.09
C ARG A 152 6.91 -8.21 20.29
N PHE A 153 5.62 -8.43 20.51
CA PHE A 153 5.13 -9.53 21.29
C PHE A 153 4.69 -10.58 20.28
N LYS A 154 5.64 -11.48 20.01
CA LYS A 154 5.34 -12.82 19.50
C LYS A 154 4.30 -13.43 20.44
N PHE A 155 3.04 -13.46 20.05
CA PHE A 155 2.10 -14.42 20.60
C PHE A 155 1.74 -15.42 19.51
N CYS A 156 2.09 -16.67 19.82
CA CYS A 156 1.78 -17.87 19.08
C CYS A 156 0.26 -18.02 18.98
N LEU A 157 -0.24 -18.31 17.78
CA LEU A 157 -1.56 -18.91 17.63
C LEU A 157 -1.39 -20.37 17.22
N GLU A 158 -1.87 -21.22 18.11
CA GLU A 158 -2.10 -22.64 17.93
C GLU A 158 -2.88 -22.90 16.64
N ARG A 159 -2.40 -23.87 15.85
CA ARG A 159 -3.22 -24.63 14.91
C ARG A 159 -2.97 -26.10 15.17
N ASN A 160 -4.01 -26.78 15.63
CA ASN A 160 -4.11 -28.24 15.69
C ASN A 160 -4.95 -28.73 14.47
N PRO A 161 -4.99 -30.03 14.13
CA PRO A 161 -4.03 -30.67 13.24
C PRO A 161 -4.69 -31.27 11.98
N LYS A 162 -3.99 -31.28 10.83
CA LYS A 162 -4.26 -32.24 9.74
C LYS A 162 -2.93 -32.71 9.13
N THR A 163 -2.42 -33.78 9.75
CA THR A 163 -1.72 -34.94 9.16
C THR A 163 -0.94 -34.72 7.87
N LYS A 164 0.39 -34.60 7.99
CA LYS A 164 1.34 -35.31 7.11
C LYS A 164 2.53 -35.80 7.96
N THR A 165 2.51 -37.12 8.18
CA THR A 165 3.62 -38.04 8.48
C THR A 165 4.92 -37.45 9.02
N PHE A 166 5.24 -37.84 10.26
CA PHE A 166 6.53 -37.66 10.90
C PHE A 166 7.68 -38.24 10.07
N LEU A 167 8.65 -37.40 9.72
CA LEU A 167 10.05 -37.78 9.70
C LEU A 167 10.74 -36.97 10.80
N ILE A 168 11.02 -37.64 11.93
CA ILE A 168 11.82 -37.06 13.01
C ILE A 168 13.25 -36.95 12.48
N ASN A 169 13.64 -35.77 12.03
CA ASN A 169 15.05 -35.43 12.02
C ASN A 169 15.35 -34.76 13.36
N LYS A 170 16.19 -35.40 14.19
CA LYS A 170 16.71 -34.85 15.45
C LYS A 170 17.48 -33.56 15.13
N ASN A 171 16.77 -32.43 15.04
CA ASN A 171 17.40 -31.12 15.12
C ASN A 171 17.78 -30.91 16.58
N VAL A 172 19.00 -31.33 16.92
CA VAL A 172 19.71 -30.87 18.10
C VAL A 172 19.60 -29.35 18.08
N THR A 173 18.81 -28.79 19.00
CA THR A 173 18.76 -27.36 19.23
C THR A 173 20.17 -26.95 19.62
N GLN A 174 20.89 -26.34 18.69
CA GLN A 174 22.26 -25.92 18.92
C GLN A 174 22.22 -24.75 19.89
N SER A 175 22.35 -25.08 21.18
CA SER A 175 22.54 -24.11 22.24
C SER A 175 23.78 -23.28 21.94
N CYS A 176 23.72 -22.00 22.28
CA CYS A 176 24.82 -21.08 22.05
C CYS A 176 26.08 -21.62 22.73
N ILE A 177 27.18 -21.72 21.98
CA ILE A 177 28.45 -22.29 22.48
C ILE A 177 29.03 -21.43 23.63
N LEU A 178 28.65 -20.15 23.72
CA LEU A 178 29.19 -19.20 24.68
C LEU A 178 28.40 -19.11 25.98
N CYS A 179 27.07 -19.23 25.93
CA CYS A 179 26.20 -19.04 27.10
C CYS A 179 25.22 -20.20 27.34
N LYS A 180 25.27 -21.26 26.51
CA LYS A 180 24.42 -22.46 26.56
C LYS A 180 22.91 -22.20 26.44
N MET A 181 22.50 -20.96 26.13
CA MET A 181 21.11 -20.57 25.90
C MET A 181 20.70 -20.81 24.43
N ASN A 182 19.41 -21.00 24.19
CA ASN A 182 18.88 -21.29 22.85
C ASN A 182 18.74 -20.02 22.00
N HIS A 183 19.83 -19.58 21.40
CA HIS A 183 19.82 -18.54 20.38
C HIS A 183 20.98 -18.69 19.39
N PRO A 184 20.87 -18.10 18.20
CA PRO A 184 21.99 -18.00 17.28
C PRO A 184 23.15 -17.19 17.88
N ILE A 185 24.40 -17.58 17.58
CA ILE A 185 25.61 -16.98 18.17
C ILE A 185 25.73 -15.48 17.84
N PHE A 186 25.30 -15.06 16.65
CA PHE A 186 25.30 -13.64 16.26
C PHE A 186 24.35 -12.74 17.09
N LYS A 187 23.47 -13.34 17.90
CA LYS A 187 22.59 -12.63 18.85
C LYS A 187 23.00 -12.86 20.32
N CYS A 188 24.21 -13.38 20.55
CA CYS A 188 24.67 -13.65 21.90
C CYS A 188 25.12 -12.37 22.60
N ASP A 189 24.47 -12.00 23.71
CA ASP A 189 24.84 -10.82 24.50
C ASP A 189 26.29 -10.89 25.02
N SER A 190 26.75 -12.08 25.41
CA SER A 190 28.15 -12.29 25.81
C SER A 190 29.15 -12.04 24.67
N LEU A 191 28.75 -12.24 23.40
CA LEU A 191 29.61 -11.96 22.24
C LEU A 191 29.56 -10.48 21.86
N LEU A 192 28.38 -9.86 21.96
CA LEU A 192 28.20 -8.43 21.66
C LEU A 192 28.96 -7.52 22.64
N LYS A 193 29.25 -8.01 23.85
CA LYS A 193 30.04 -7.29 24.86
C LYS A 193 31.56 -7.41 24.68
N LEU A 194 32.05 -8.20 23.73
CA LEU A 194 33.48 -8.42 23.51
C LEU A 194 34.06 -7.52 22.43
N ASN A 195 35.33 -7.14 22.61
CA ASN A 195 36.07 -6.36 21.62
C ASN A 195 36.38 -7.20 20.37
N SER A 196 36.55 -6.54 19.21
CA SER A 196 36.80 -7.18 17.90
C SER A 196 37.95 -8.20 17.89
N LEU A 197 38.99 -7.98 18.72
CA LEU A 197 40.10 -8.92 18.91
C LEU A 197 39.68 -10.19 19.64
N GLN A 198 38.99 -10.05 20.78
CA GLN A 198 38.49 -11.17 21.58
C GLN A 198 37.42 -11.97 20.80
N SER A 199 36.58 -11.27 20.04
CA SER A 199 35.57 -11.87 19.16
C SER A 199 36.21 -12.69 18.02
N SER A 200 37.30 -12.21 17.42
CA SER A 200 38.05 -12.96 16.40
C SER A 200 38.74 -14.20 16.97
N GLU A 201 39.31 -14.09 18.17
CA GLU A 201 39.97 -15.21 18.85
C GLU A 201 38.96 -16.32 19.20
N LEU A 202 37.79 -15.96 19.71
CA LEU A 202 36.71 -16.91 20.00
C LEU A 202 36.15 -17.58 18.75
N VAL A 203 35.96 -16.82 17.66
CA VAL A 203 35.48 -17.36 16.39
C VAL A 203 36.48 -18.36 15.80
N SER A 204 37.78 -18.08 15.91
CA SER A 204 38.85 -19.02 15.53
C SER A 204 38.87 -20.26 16.42
N LYS A 205 38.84 -20.07 17.75
CA LYS A 205 38.86 -21.15 18.76
C LYS A 205 37.70 -22.13 18.60
N HIS A 206 36.50 -21.62 18.30
CA HIS A 206 35.29 -22.43 18.14
C HIS A 206 34.97 -22.78 16.67
N LYS A 207 35.89 -22.49 15.72
CA LYS A 207 35.77 -22.79 14.29
C LYS A 207 34.47 -22.28 13.66
N LEU A 208 34.04 -21.09 14.06
CA LEU A 208 32.82 -20.47 13.55
C LEU A 208 33.07 -19.80 12.19
N CYS A 209 32.02 -19.74 11.37
CA CYS A 209 32.08 -19.06 10.08
C CYS A 209 32.29 -17.55 10.27
N LEU A 210 33.36 -16.98 9.70
CA LEU A 210 33.67 -15.56 9.81
C LEU A 210 32.61 -14.64 9.19
N TYR A 211 31.72 -15.14 8.31
CA TYR A 211 30.68 -14.33 7.66
C TYR A 211 29.38 -14.27 8.47
N CYS A 212 28.95 -15.40 9.05
CA CYS A 212 27.65 -15.52 9.71
C CYS A 212 27.68 -16.04 11.15
N LEU A 213 28.88 -16.32 11.68
CA LEU A 213 29.13 -16.81 13.04
C LEU A 213 28.44 -18.16 13.35
N SER A 214 28.08 -18.92 12.32
CA SER A 214 27.50 -20.26 12.45
C SER A 214 28.60 -21.31 12.64
N SER A 215 28.33 -22.31 13.47
CA SER A 215 29.14 -23.52 13.63
C SER A 215 28.80 -24.62 12.62
N GLN A 216 27.74 -24.46 11.81
CA GLN A 216 27.19 -25.51 10.96
C GLN A 216 27.89 -25.65 9.61
N HIS A 217 28.78 -24.72 9.25
CA HIS A 217 29.50 -24.74 7.98
C HIS A 217 30.81 -23.95 8.02
N LYS A 218 31.71 -24.25 7.08
CA LYS A 218 32.96 -23.49 6.85
C LYS A 218 32.70 -22.29 5.95
N LEU A 219 33.61 -21.31 6.00
CA LEU A 219 33.54 -20.05 5.24
C LEU A 219 33.20 -20.22 3.76
N LEU A 220 33.85 -21.18 3.11
CA LEU A 220 33.70 -21.47 1.67
C LEU A 220 32.29 -21.92 1.28
N ASN A 221 31.56 -22.55 2.22
CA ASN A 221 30.22 -23.07 1.99
C ASN A 221 29.14 -22.14 2.57
N CYS A 222 29.51 -20.92 2.94
CA CYS A 222 28.59 -19.95 3.50
C CYS A 222 27.69 -19.37 2.41
N LYS A 223 26.38 -19.65 2.50
CA LYS A 223 25.37 -19.07 1.60
C LYS A 223 24.91 -17.66 2.03
N SER A 224 25.49 -17.11 3.11
CA SER A 224 25.15 -15.77 3.59
C SER A 224 25.70 -14.72 2.63
N LYS A 225 24.83 -13.82 2.18
CA LYS A 225 25.19 -12.64 1.37
C LYS A 225 25.59 -11.43 2.24
N HIS A 226 25.74 -11.62 3.55
CA HIS A 226 26.05 -10.55 4.49
C HIS A 226 27.49 -10.05 4.30
N LEU A 227 27.65 -8.73 4.11
CA LEU A 227 28.93 -8.03 4.05
C LEU A 227 29.10 -7.19 5.33
N CYS A 228 30.34 -6.88 5.70
CA CYS A 228 30.62 -6.01 6.82
C CYS A 228 29.99 -4.63 6.58
N ASN A 229 29.23 -4.10 7.53
CA ASN A 229 28.58 -2.78 7.38
C ASN A 229 29.56 -1.60 7.47
N ILE A 230 30.83 -1.83 7.83
CA ILE A 230 31.85 -0.79 8.02
C ILE A 230 32.80 -0.70 6.81
N CYS A 231 33.28 -1.83 6.29
CA CYS A 231 34.21 -1.84 5.14
C CYS A 231 33.74 -2.66 3.94
N HIS A 232 32.49 -3.13 3.97
CA HIS A 232 31.85 -3.90 2.89
C HIS A 232 32.61 -5.15 2.43
N SER A 233 33.59 -5.59 3.21
CA SER A 233 34.36 -6.81 2.98
C SER A 233 33.63 -8.03 3.53
N LYS A 234 34.02 -9.21 3.07
CA LYS A 234 33.36 -10.46 3.45
C LYS A 234 33.79 -10.88 4.87
N HIS A 235 33.10 -10.36 5.88
CA HIS A 235 33.17 -10.78 7.29
C HIS A 235 31.96 -10.23 8.07
N ASN A 236 31.69 -10.81 9.23
CA ASN A 236 30.68 -10.30 10.15
C ASN A 236 31.15 -8.97 10.77
N THR A 237 30.27 -7.98 10.85
CA THR A 237 30.59 -6.64 11.37
C THR A 237 31.18 -6.67 12.78
N LEU A 238 30.84 -7.66 13.62
CA LEU A 238 31.39 -7.84 14.97
C LEU A 238 32.89 -8.20 14.99
N LEU A 239 33.44 -8.59 13.85
CA LEU A 239 34.86 -8.95 13.67
C LEU A 239 35.66 -7.86 12.94
N HIS A 240 35.04 -6.71 12.65
CA HIS A 240 35.73 -5.63 11.95
C HIS A 240 36.83 -5.04 12.84
N LYS A 241 38.07 -5.00 12.34
CA LYS A 241 39.18 -4.28 12.96
C LYS A 241 39.36 -2.98 12.20
N GLU A 242 39.24 -1.85 12.90
CA GLU A 242 39.68 -0.56 12.35
C GLU A 242 41.17 -0.66 12.04
N ARG A 243 41.56 -0.30 10.80
CA ARG A 243 42.97 -0.08 10.51
C ARG A 243 43.33 1.24 11.17
N GLU A 244 44.23 1.22 12.15
CA GLU A 244 44.93 2.43 12.56
C GLU A 244 45.50 3.08 11.29
N THR A 245 45.00 4.28 10.97
CA THR A 245 45.60 5.13 9.96
C THR A 245 47.01 5.46 10.43
N ILE A 246 48.01 4.85 9.82
CA ILE A 246 49.38 5.34 9.92
C ILE A 246 49.34 6.80 9.44
N ASN A 247 49.56 7.72 10.37
CA ASN A 247 49.81 9.13 10.10
C ASN A 247 50.94 9.21 9.07
N LYS A 248 50.61 9.51 7.80
CA LYS A 248 51.56 10.08 6.85
C LYS A 248 51.55 11.61 7.02
N SER A 249 52.14 12.06 8.13
CA SER A 249 52.74 13.38 8.23
C SER A 249 54.25 13.20 8.07
N ALA A 250 54.86 14.00 7.18
CA ALA A 250 56.27 14.03 6.76
C ALA A 250 56.66 13.14 5.57
N VAL A 251 56.53 13.67 4.34
CA VAL A 251 57.66 13.91 3.40
C VAL A 251 57.25 15.06 2.48
N LEU A 252 57.56 16.29 2.89
CA LEU A 252 57.80 17.44 2.02
C LEU A 252 58.92 18.24 2.70
N ALA A 253 60.15 17.83 2.42
CA ALA A 253 61.37 18.62 2.43
C ALA A 253 62.37 17.88 1.52
#